data_AF-A0A8H7BWC9-F1
#
_entry.id   AF-A0A8H7BWC9-F1
#
_cell.length_a   1.000
_cell.length_b   1.000
_cell.length_c   1.000
_cell.angle_alpha   90.00
_cell.angle_beta   90.00
_cell.angle_gamma   90.00
#
_symmetry.space_group_name_H-M   'P 1'
#
loop_
_entity.id
_entity.type
_entity.pdbx_description
1 polymer ?
#
loop_
_entity_poly.entity_id
_entity_poly.type
_entity_poly.pdbx_seq_one_letter_code
_entity_poly.pdbx_strand_id
1 'polypeptide(L)'
;MSEKERRAVDGCAIFYKTSRFRLIENYLLEYNQNALQRADFKKTEDIYNRVMNKDNIAVLTMLEKKDTQELVLVANSHIHWDPTFADVKLVQVGMLMDEIKRFAAKHVGNQNERLPTVICGDFNSTPVSGVYEFLSKGTIQQDHDDFGNYVYGDYTTDGLSHDLSLKSAYGHVGELPFTNYTITFKGVLDYIWYTNNTLDVHSLLGPVDDNYLKNVVGFPNAHFPSDHIPLISYFKIRRSSKETDEAAVKPSERHIMEKGYSNEQSISHSTSRDNDISINEGNRLNK
;
A
#
# COMPACT_ATOMS: atom_id res chain seq x y z
N MET A 1 25.26 -19.92 -2.49
CA MET A 1 24.07 -20.74 -2.76
C MET A 1 24.21 -21.36 -4.15
N SER A 2 24.15 -22.68 -4.23
CA SER A 2 24.18 -23.44 -5.48
C SER A 2 22.88 -23.23 -6.29
N GLU A 3 22.89 -23.58 -7.58
CA GLU A 3 21.70 -23.45 -8.45
C GLU A 3 20.53 -24.33 -7.96
N LYS A 4 20.84 -25.51 -7.40
CA LYS A 4 19.84 -26.43 -6.85
C LYS A 4 19.15 -25.85 -5.61
N GLU A 5 19.92 -25.22 -4.72
CA GLU A 5 19.39 -24.56 -3.53
C GLU A 5 18.53 -23.35 -3.91
N ARG A 6 18.96 -22.54 -4.89
CA ARG A 6 18.17 -21.39 -5.38
C ARG A 6 16.78 -21.76 -5.87
N ARG A 7 16.59 -22.95 -6.44
CA ARG A 7 15.27 -23.42 -6.91
C ARG A 7 14.33 -23.84 -5.78
N ALA A 8 14.86 -24.05 -4.58
CA ALA A 8 14.09 -24.45 -3.41
C ALA A 8 13.77 -23.27 -2.48
N VAL A 9 14.33 -22.08 -2.75
CA VAL A 9 14.02 -20.85 -2.00
C VAL A 9 12.60 -20.41 -2.34
N ASP A 10 11.79 -20.24 -1.32
CA ASP A 10 10.45 -19.66 -1.40
C ASP A 10 10.51 -18.11 -1.38
N GLY A 11 9.35 -17.47 -1.49
CA GLY A 11 9.28 -16.01 -1.48
C GLY A 11 7.87 -15.47 -1.71
N CYS A 12 7.78 -14.15 -1.85
CA CYS A 12 6.52 -13.45 -2.11
C CYS A 12 6.34 -13.15 -3.60
N ALA A 13 5.11 -13.30 -4.10
CA ALA A 13 4.74 -12.93 -5.45
C ALA A 13 3.46 -12.08 -5.46
N ILE A 14 3.36 -11.19 -6.43
CA ILE A 14 2.14 -10.41 -6.71
C ILE A 14 1.79 -10.62 -8.18
N PHE A 15 0.58 -11.12 -8.43
CA PHE A 15 0.03 -11.29 -9.77
C PHE A 15 -1.10 -10.28 -10.00
N TYR A 16 -1.17 -9.72 -11.20
CA TYR A 16 -2.22 -8.77 -11.58
C TYR A 16 -2.71 -9.04 -13.00
N LYS A 17 -3.98 -8.74 -13.27
CA LYS A 17 -4.56 -8.88 -14.61
C LYS A 17 -4.09 -7.73 -15.50
N THR A 18 -3.24 -8.04 -16.47
CA THR A 18 -2.70 -7.06 -17.44
C THR A 18 -3.77 -6.39 -18.30
N SER A 19 -4.96 -6.98 -18.42
CA SER A 19 -6.11 -6.35 -19.07
C SER A 19 -6.71 -5.19 -18.25
N ARG A 20 -6.48 -5.15 -16.93
CA ARG A 20 -7.02 -4.14 -16.01
C ARG A 20 -5.96 -3.21 -15.42
N PHE A 21 -4.75 -3.70 -15.24
CA PHE A 21 -3.67 -2.97 -14.59
C PHE A 21 -2.41 -2.93 -15.45
N ARG A 22 -1.64 -1.87 -15.28
CA ARG A 22 -0.27 -1.71 -15.80
C ARG A 22 0.69 -1.62 -14.62
N LEU A 23 1.77 -2.41 -14.66
CA LEU A 23 2.84 -2.28 -13.68
C LEU A 23 3.61 -0.98 -13.91
N ILE A 24 3.76 -0.19 -12.85
CA ILE A 24 4.56 1.04 -12.86
C ILE A 24 5.95 0.75 -12.30
N GLU A 25 6.01 0.16 -11.10
CA GLU A 25 7.25 -0.15 -10.42
C GLU A 25 7.04 -1.31 -9.44
N ASN A 26 8.06 -2.12 -9.24
CA ASN A 26 8.13 -3.10 -8.15
C ASN A 26 9.39 -2.86 -7.31
N TYR A 27 9.29 -3.15 -6.02
CA TYR A 27 10.38 -2.99 -5.06
C TYR A 27 10.44 -4.21 -4.14
N LEU A 28 11.66 -4.72 -3.93
CA LEU A 28 11.95 -5.80 -3.01
C LEU A 28 12.52 -5.21 -1.72
N LEU A 29 11.85 -5.48 -0.60
CA LEU A 29 12.33 -5.17 0.74
C LEU A 29 12.92 -6.45 1.35
N GLU A 30 14.23 -6.47 1.53
CA GLU A 30 14.92 -7.48 2.35
C GLU A 30 15.11 -6.91 3.76
N TYR A 31 14.38 -7.42 4.76
CA TYR A 31 14.35 -6.80 6.09
C TYR A 31 15.73 -6.76 6.75
N ASN A 32 16.51 -7.83 6.65
CA ASN A 32 17.87 -7.87 7.18
C ASN A 32 18.80 -6.79 6.58
N GLN A 33 18.76 -6.60 5.25
CA GLN A 33 19.58 -5.60 4.56
C GLN A 33 19.10 -4.18 4.87
N ASN A 34 17.78 -3.99 4.95
CA ASN A 34 17.22 -2.70 5.31
C ASN A 34 17.59 -2.29 6.74
N ALA A 35 17.57 -3.24 7.68
CA ALA A 35 18.00 -3.01 9.06
C ALA A 35 19.47 -2.56 9.13
N LEU A 36 20.34 -3.13 8.27
CA LEU A 36 21.75 -2.74 8.14
C LEU A 36 21.96 -1.36 7.51
N GLN A 37 20.96 -0.77 6.86
CA GLN A 37 21.08 0.57 6.27
C GLN A 37 20.65 1.67 7.25
N ARG A 38 19.87 1.30 8.27
CA ARG A 38 19.36 2.21 9.30
C ARG A 38 20.42 2.59 10.34
N ALA A 39 20.58 3.89 10.57
CA ALA A 39 21.60 4.41 11.47
C ALA A 39 21.27 4.21 12.96
N ASP A 40 19.99 4.23 13.30
CA ASP A 40 19.46 3.98 14.64
C ASP A 40 19.61 2.50 15.03
N PHE A 41 19.37 1.58 14.10
CA PHE A 41 19.44 0.13 14.33
C PHE A 41 20.87 -0.40 14.52
N LYS A 42 21.85 0.18 13.82
CA LYS A 42 23.26 -0.21 13.93
C LYS A 42 23.84 -0.13 15.34
N LYS A 43 23.19 0.60 16.24
CA LYS A 43 23.63 0.83 17.62
C LYS A 43 23.13 -0.24 18.60
N THR A 44 22.29 -1.17 18.15
CA THR A 44 21.58 -2.11 19.03
C THR A 44 22.03 -3.55 18.79
N GLU A 45 22.42 -4.26 19.84
CA GLU A 45 22.83 -5.67 19.75
C GLU A 45 21.66 -6.58 19.31
N ASP A 46 20.43 -6.23 19.69
CA ASP A 46 19.24 -7.02 19.38
C ASP A 46 18.92 -7.08 17.88
N ILE A 47 19.20 -6.02 17.11
CA ILE A 47 19.08 -6.07 15.65
C ILE A 47 20.02 -7.13 15.06
N TYR A 48 21.28 -7.16 15.49
CA TYR A 48 22.27 -8.13 15.00
C TYR A 48 21.90 -9.57 15.38
N ASN A 49 21.45 -9.78 16.63
CA ASN A 49 21.22 -11.11 17.16
C ASN A 49 19.86 -11.71 16.75
N ARG A 50 18.84 -10.85 16.58
CA ARG A 50 17.44 -11.31 16.46
C ARG A 50 16.84 -11.07 15.08
N VAL A 51 17.19 -9.96 14.41
CA VAL A 51 16.57 -9.54 13.12
C VAL A 51 17.46 -9.88 11.92
N MET A 52 18.77 -9.63 12.00
CA MET A 52 19.66 -9.75 10.83
C MET A 52 19.79 -11.15 10.25
N ASN A 53 19.63 -12.18 11.08
CA ASN A 53 19.69 -13.58 10.65
C ASN A 53 18.35 -14.09 10.09
N LYS A 54 17.35 -13.23 9.93
CA LYS A 54 16.06 -13.55 9.31
C LYS A 54 16.03 -13.01 7.89
N ASP A 55 15.78 -13.89 6.93
CA ASP A 55 15.77 -13.63 5.49
C ASP A 55 14.35 -13.38 4.95
N ASN A 56 13.40 -13.06 5.82
CA ASN A 56 12.06 -12.63 5.43
C ASN A 56 12.14 -11.41 4.49
N ILE A 57 11.16 -11.31 3.59
CA ILE A 57 11.07 -10.25 2.59
C ILE A 57 9.66 -9.72 2.45
N ALA A 58 9.54 -8.53 1.85
CA ALA A 58 8.29 -8.06 1.27
C ALA A 58 8.50 -7.62 -0.18
N VAL A 59 7.44 -7.73 -0.99
CA VAL A 59 7.39 -7.20 -2.35
C VAL A 59 6.33 -6.12 -2.40
N LEU A 60 6.71 -4.92 -2.82
CA LEU A 60 5.84 -3.79 -3.04
C LEU A 60 5.67 -3.59 -4.55
N THR A 61 4.46 -3.25 -4.99
CA THR A 61 4.14 -3.08 -6.40
C THR A 61 3.20 -1.89 -6.57
N MET A 62 3.60 -0.95 -7.41
CA MET A 62 2.77 0.16 -7.86
C MET A 62 2.07 -0.24 -9.16
N LEU A 63 0.74 -0.24 -9.15
CA LEU A 63 -0.10 -0.55 -10.30
C LEU A 63 -0.90 0.68 -10.71
N GLU A 64 -1.09 0.86 -12.01
CA GLU A 64 -2.04 1.83 -12.57
C GLU A 64 -3.24 1.08 -13.14
N LYS A 65 -4.44 1.49 -12.74
CA LYS A 65 -5.69 0.94 -13.26
C LYS A 65 -6.00 1.57 -14.63
N LYS A 66 -6.10 0.75 -15.69
CA LYS A 66 -6.09 1.24 -17.09
C LYS A 66 -7.28 2.11 -17.50
N ASP A 67 -8.45 1.89 -16.91
CA ASP A 67 -9.68 2.62 -17.21
C ASP A 67 -9.77 3.98 -16.50
N THR A 68 -9.21 4.11 -15.29
CA THR A 68 -9.26 5.35 -14.49
C THR A 68 -7.91 6.07 -14.37
N GLN A 69 -6.82 5.43 -14.77
CA GLN A 69 -5.44 5.89 -14.56
C GLN A 69 -5.06 6.11 -13.08
N GLU A 70 -5.88 5.60 -12.15
CA GLU A 70 -5.62 5.68 -10.72
C GLU A 70 -4.51 4.71 -10.33
N LEU A 71 -3.61 5.16 -9.45
CA LEU A 71 -2.57 4.34 -8.86
C LEU A 71 -3.11 3.53 -7.68
N VAL A 72 -2.58 2.31 -7.52
CA VAL A 72 -2.84 1.42 -6.38
C VAL A 72 -1.52 0.80 -5.94
N LEU A 73 -1.20 0.89 -4.65
CA LEU A 73 -0.06 0.22 -4.04
C LEU A 73 -0.52 -1.15 -3.53
N VAL A 74 0.18 -2.20 -3.93
CA VAL A 74 0.00 -3.55 -3.38
C VAL A 74 1.30 -4.00 -2.74
N ALA A 75 1.25 -4.34 -1.46
CA ALA A 75 2.36 -4.96 -0.74
C ALA A 75 2.00 -6.40 -0.38
N ASN A 76 3.00 -7.28 -0.41
CA ASN A 76 2.88 -8.67 0.05
C ASN A 76 4.12 -9.02 0.89
N SER A 77 3.92 -9.59 2.08
CA SER A 77 5.01 -9.98 2.97
C SER A 77 4.76 -11.34 3.64
N HIS A 78 5.83 -12.01 4.01
CA HIS A 78 5.79 -13.20 4.86
C HIS A 78 6.73 -12.97 6.05
N ILE A 79 6.13 -12.63 7.19
CA ILE A 79 6.81 -12.23 8.42
C ILE A 79 7.33 -13.45 9.18
N HIS A 80 8.37 -13.27 9.99
CA HIS A 80 8.99 -14.35 10.75
C HIS A 80 7.98 -15.19 11.54
N TRP A 81 8.16 -16.51 11.55
CA TRP A 81 7.14 -17.45 12.04
C TRP A 81 7.19 -17.71 13.55
N ASP A 82 8.38 -17.75 14.15
CA ASP A 82 8.59 -18.26 15.51
C ASP A 82 7.76 -17.46 16.54
N PRO A 83 6.87 -18.11 17.30
CA PRO A 83 6.04 -17.45 18.32
C PRO A 83 6.83 -16.71 19.40
N THR A 84 8.09 -17.08 19.65
CA THR A 84 8.95 -16.47 20.68
C THR A 84 9.65 -15.18 20.22
N PHE A 85 9.41 -14.76 18.98
CA PHE A 85 10.02 -13.58 18.36
C PHE A 85 8.96 -12.53 17.97
N ALA A 86 7.99 -12.27 18.85
CA ALA A 86 6.97 -11.23 18.64
C ALA A 86 7.59 -9.85 18.32
N ASP A 87 8.71 -9.55 18.99
CA ASP A 87 9.55 -8.38 18.78
C ASP A 87 10.05 -8.27 17.33
N VAL A 88 10.59 -9.34 16.76
CA VAL A 88 11.08 -9.35 15.37
C VAL A 88 9.93 -9.16 14.40
N LYS A 89 8.77 -9.78 14.66
CA LYS A 89 7.58 -9.62 13.81
C LYS A 89 7.14 -8.16 13.79
N LEU A 90 7.11 -7.51 14.96
CA LEU A 90 6.75 -6.11 15.10
C LEU A 90 7.77 -5.17 14.42
N VAL A 91 9.07 -5.43 14.57
CA VAL A 91 10.14 -4.68 13.89
C VAL A 91 10.04 -4.83 12.37
N GLN A 92 9.84 -6.04 11.85
CA GLN A 92 9.68 -6.28 10.40
C GLN A 92 8.46 -5.53 9.85
N VAL A 93 7.35 -5.52 10.58
CA VAL A 93 6.14 -4.77 10.17
C VAL A 93 6.36 -3.26 10.26
N GLY A 94 7.05 -2.75 11.28
CA GLY A 94 7.49 -1.36 11.33
C GLY A 94 8.27 -0.95 10.08
N MET A 95 9.26 -1.76 9.71
CA MET A 95 10.09 -1.52 8.53
C MET A 95 9.28 -1.59 7.22
N LEU A 96 8.32 -2.51 7.14
CA LEU A 96 7.39 -2.59 6.02
C LEU A 96 6.59 -1.28 5.88
N MET A 97 6.08 -0.74 6.98
CA MET A 97 5.31 0.50 6.96
C MET A 97 6.15 1.72 6.58
N ASP A 98 7.40 1.80 7.07
CA ASP A 98 8.35 2.83 6.67
C ASP A 98 8.65 2.79 5.16
N GLU A 99 8.85 1.58 4.60
CA GLU A 99 9.11 1.43 3.17
C GLU A 99 7.86 1.66 2.32
N ILE A 100 6.67 1.27 2.77
CA ILE A 100 5.42 1.63 2.09
C ILE A 100 5.29 3.16 2.01
N LYS A 101 5.59 3.88 3.10
CA LYS A 101 5.56 5.35 3.13
C LYS A 101 6.58 5.96 2.16
N ARG A 102 7.82 5.47 2.16
CA ARG A 102 8.87 5.92 1.22
C ARG A 102 8.51 5.63 -0.24
N PHE A 103 8.07 4.41 -0.52
CA PHE A 103 7.69 3.96 -1.85
C PHE A 103 6.48 4.74 -2.38
N ALA A 104 5.44 4.92 -1.58
CA ALA A 104 4.29 5.76 -1.95
C ALA A 104 4.71 7.21 -2.25
N ALA A 105 5.54 7.81 -1.39
CA ALA A 105 5.95 9.21 -1.54
C ALA A 105 6.72 9.47 -2.85
N LYS A 106 7.45 8.48 -3.36
CA LYS A 106 8.12 8.55 -4.67
C LYS A 106 7.14 8.77 -5.83
N HIS A 107 5.91 8.27 -5.73
CA HIS A 107 4.92 8.31 -6.80
C HIS A 107 3.85 9.39 -6.60
N VAL A 108 3.43 9.66 -5.36
CA VAL A 108 2.32 10.59 -5.05
C VAL A 108 2.72 11.75 -4.15
N GLY A 109 4.00 11.88 -3.79
CA GLY A 109 4.48 12.93 -2.90
C GLY A 109 3.83 12.88 -1.51
N ASN A 110 3.39 14.02 -1.00
CA ASN A 110 2.74 14.12 0.32
C ASN A 110 1.25 13.75 0.29
N GLN A 111 0.79 12.93 -0.67
CA GLN A 111 -0.62 12.50 -0.79
C GLN A 111 -0.77 10.99 -0.58
N ASN A 112 0.13 10.39 0.21
CA ASN A 112 0.16 8.97 0.52
C ASN A 112 -1.16 8.48 1.14
N GLU A 113 -1.80 9.31 1.96
CA GLU A 113 -3.07 9.01 2.60
C GLU A 113 -4.22 8.85 1.61
N ARG A 114 -4.06 9.37 0.37
CA ARG A 114 -5.05 9.25 -0.71
C ARG A 114 -4.76 8.12 -1.68
N LEU A 115 -3.62 7.43 -1.54
CA LEU A 115 -3.25 6.31 -2.39
C LEU A 115 -3.97 5.03 -1.91
N PRO A 116 -4.85 4.44 -2.74
CA PRO A 116 -5.40 3.11 -2.44
C PRO A 116 -4.27 2.11 -2.22
N THR A 117 -4.22 1.54 -1.03
CA THR A 117 -3.14 0.66 -0.59
C THR A 117 -3.74 -0.62 -0.04
N VAL A 118 -3.24 -1.76 -0.53
CA VAL A 118 -3.59 -3.10 -0.05
C VAL A 118 -2.31 -3.78 0.41
N ILE A 119 -2.29 -4.30 1.63
CA ILE A 119 -1.16 -5.02 2.21
C ILE A 119 -1.64 -6.43 2.54
N CYS A 120 -1.15 -7.40 1.78
CA CYS A 120 -1.41 -8.82 2.00
C CYS A 120 -0.22 -9.46 2.71
N GLY A 121 -0.46 -10.62 3.33
CA GLY A 121 0.64 -11.45 3.79
C GLY A 121 0.24 -12.46 4.84
N ASP A 122 1.18 -13.37 5.10
CA ASP A 122 1.23 -14.14 6.33
C ASP A 122 2.06 -13.34 7.34
N PHE A 123 1.39 -12.80 8.35
CA PHE A 123 2.01 -11.99 9.39
C PHE A 123 2.51 -12.84 10.56
N ASN A 124 2.20 -14.14 10.56
CA ASN A 124 2.51 -15.06 11.66
C ASN A 124 2.12 -14.48 13.04
N SER A 125 1.05 -13.69 13.07
CA SER A 125 0.64 -12.88 14.22
C SER A 125 -0.86 -12.93 14.36
N THR A 126 -1.36 -13.19 15.57
CA THR A 126 -2.80 -13.34 15.83
C THR A 126 -3.49 -11.97 16.03
N PRO A 127 -4.83 -11.89 16.03
CA PRO A 127 -5.54 -10.62 16.18
C PRO A 127 -5.32 -9.89 17.53
N VAL A 128 -4.72 -10.57 18.52
CA VAL A 128 -4.37 -9.99 19.82
C VAL A 128 -2.90 -9.54 19.93
N SER A 129 -2.14 -9.66 18.84
CA SER A 129 -0.71 -9.30 18.79
C SER A 129 -0.49 -7.78 18.65
N GLY A 130 0.70 -7.33 19.03
CA GLY A 130 1.19 -5.97 18.78
C GLY A 130 1.27 -5.65 17.29
N VAL A 131 1.52 -6.64 16.43
CA VAL A 131 1.48 -6.46 14.95
C VAL A 131 0.08 -6.05 14.49
N TYR A 132 -0.95 -6.79 14.91
CA TYR A 132 -2.33 -6.50 14.54
C TYR A 132 -2.78 -5.16 15.13
N GLU A 133 -2.41 -4.88 16.37
CA GLU A 133 -2.64 -3.59 17.03
C GLU A 133 -2.00 -2.44 16.25
N PHE A 134 -0.71 -2.53 15.95
CA PHE A 134 0.04 -1.49 15.26
C PHE A 134 -0.59 -1.16 13.91
N LEU A 135 -0.88 -2.18 13.08
CA LEU A 135 -1.53 -1.99 11.78
C LEU A 135 -2.95 -1.42 11.89
N SER A 136 -3.71 -1.79 12.92
CA SER A 136 -5.09 -1.32 13.10
C SER A 136 -5.17 0.11 13.67
N LYS A 137 -4.34 0.42 14.68
CA LYS A 137 -4.38 1.69 15.41
C LYS A 137 -3.45 2.74 14.81
N GLY A 138 -2.49 2.33 14.00
CA GLY A 138 -1.46 3.20 13.43
C GLY A 138 -0.34 3.58 14.40
N THR A 139 -0.34 3.06 15.63
CA THR A 139 0.71 3.32 16.61
C THR A 139 0.85 2.19 17.61
N ILE A 140 2.06 2.00 18.12
CA ILE A 140 2.37 1.18 19.28
C ILE A 140 3.34 1.94 20.19
N GLN A 141 3.18 1.80 21.50
CA GLN A 141 4.08 2.44 22.46
C GLN A 141 5.41 1.70 22.54
N GLN A 142 6.45 2.43 22.94
CA GLN A 142 7.83 1.93 23.04
C GLN A 142 8.02 0.79 24.06
N ASP A 143 7.15 0.71 25.05
CA ASP A 143 7.15 -0.26 26.16
C ASP A 143 6.13 -1.39 25.98
N HIS A 144 5.62 -1.58 24.75
CA HIS A 144 4.66 -2.63 24.45
C HIS A 144 5.24 -4.02 24.72
N ASP A 145 4.45 -4.91 25.33
CA ASP A 145 4.88 -6.25 25.78
C ASP A 145 5.57 -7.08 24.68
N ASP A 146 5.10 -6.98 23.43
CA ASP A 146 5.71 -7.68 22.28
C ASP A 146 7.16 -7.27 22.00
N PHE A 147 7.62 -6.08 22.40
CA PHE A 147 9.05 -5.73 22.35
C PHE A 147 9.86 -6.40 23.48
N GLY A 148 9.21 -6.79 24.57
CA GLY A 148 9.85 -7.34 25.75
C GLY A 148 10.92 -6.41 26.32
N ASN A 149 12.13 -6.94 26.54
CA ASN A 149 13.27 -6.17 27.05
C ASN A 149 14.29 -5.83 25.96
N TYR A 150 13.92 -6.00 24.68
CA TYR A 150 14.83 -5.78 23.55
C TYR A 150 14.80 -4.33 23.09
N VAL A 151 15.90 -3.86 22.50
CA VAL A 151 16.08 -2.47 22.05
C VAL A 151 16.23 -2.41 20.54
N TYR A 152 15.37 -1.65 19.87
CA TYR A 152 15.30 -1.50 18.41
C TYR A 152 15.37 -0.05 17.96
N GLY A 153 16.35 0.70 18.48
CA GLY A 153 16.59 2.08 18.10
C GLY A 153 15.36 2.95 18.35
N ASP A 154 14.95 3.71 17.33
CA ASP A 154 13.83 4.65 17.47
C ASP A 154 12.51 3.92 17.77
N TYR A 155 12.35 2.66 17.34
CA TYR A 155 11.12 1.89 17.55
C TYR A 155 10.83 1.57 19.03
N THR A 156 11.88 1.44 19.84
CA THR A 156 11.77 1.24 21.30
C THR A 156 12.16 2.48 22.09
N THR A 157 12.45 3.60 21.41
CA THR A 157 12.72 4.90 22.03
C THR A 157 11.53 5.84 21.93
N ASP A 158 10.82 5.79 20.80
CA ASP A 158 9.68 6.66 20.48
C ASP A 158 8.38 5.85 20.21
N GLY A 159 8.49 4.54 20.03
CA GLY A 159 7.40 3.67 19.59
C GLY A 159 7.32 3.54 18.07
N LEU A 160 6.30 2.83 17.58
CA LEU A 160 5.99 2.73 16.16
C LEU A 160 4.82 3.62 15.80
N SER A 161 4.84 4.19 14.59
CA SER A 161 3.71 4.93 14.03
C SER A 161 3.63 4.83 12.51
N HIS A 162 2.41 4.91 11.97
CA HIS A 162 2.16 5.07 10.54
C HIS A 162 0.88 5.90 10.28
N ASP A 163 0.82 6.57 9.14
CA ASP A 163 -0.26 7.52 8.82
C ASP A 163 -1.42 6.91 8.02
N LEU A 164 -1.32 5.63 7.64
CA LEU A 164 -2.36 4.96 6.85
C LEU A 164 -3.56 4.60 7.72
N SER A 165 -4.77 4.91 7.24
CA SER A 165 -6.02 4.47 7.86
C SER A 165 -6.32 3.01 7.48
N LEU A 166 -5.56 2.07 8.04
CA LEU A 166 -5.67 0.66 7.71
C LEU A 166 -6.81 -0.02 8.48
N LYS A 167 -7.45 -0.99 7.82
CA LYS A 167 -8.32 -1.99 8.46
C LYS A 167 -8.04 -3.35 7.86
N SER A 168 -8.19 -4.41 8.65
CA SER A 168 -8.30 -5.76 8.12
C SER A 168 -9.61 -5.88 7.33
N ALA A 169 -9.56 -6.46 6.13
CA ALA A 169 -10.72 -6.70 5.29
C ALA A 169 -11.76 -7.57 6.00
N TYR A 170 -11.32 -8.52 6.82
CA TYR A 170 -12.17 -9.45 7.57
C TYR A 170 -12.48 -8.96 9.00
N GLY A 171 -11.85 -7.89 9.47
CA GLY A 171 -12.04 -7.39 10.84
C GLY A 171 -13.48 -6.99 11.18
N HIS A 172 -14.27 -6.53 10.20
CA HIS A 172 -15.66 -6.15 10.42
C HIS A 172 -16.62 -7.33 10.64
N VAL A 173 -16.21 -8.55 10.26
CA VAL A 173 -16.93 -9.81 10.56
C VAL A 173 -16.33 -10.56 11.74
N GLY A 174 -15.37 -9.96 12.47
CA GLY A 174 -14.70 -10.58 13.60
C GLY A 174 -13.56 -11.53 13.22
N GLU A 175 -12.97 -11.34 12.04
CA GLU A 175 -11.99 -12.26 11.43
C GLU A 175 -12.58 -13.65 11.10
N LEU A 176 -11.87 -14.42 10.28
CA LEU A 176 -12.21 -15.83 10.09
C LEU A 176 -11.86 -16.65 11.35
N PRO A 177 -12.48 -17.81 11.59
CA PRO A 177 -12.12 -18.66 12.72
C PRO A 177 -10.66 -19.12 12.70
N PHE A 178 -10.07 -19.23 11.51
CA PHE A 178 -8.65 -19.52 11.28
C PHE A 178 -8.27 -19.13 9.85
N THR A 179 -6.98 -18.92 9.62
CA THR A 179 -6.38 -18.88 8.29
C THR A 179 -5.32 -19.96 8.13
N ASN A 180 -4.64 -20.35 9.21
CA ASN A 180 -3.82 -21.55 9.30
C ASN A 180 -4.51 -22.61 10.17
N TYR A 181 -4.53 -23.86 9.71
CA TYR A 181 -5.05 -24.98 10.47
C TYR A 181 -4.18 -26.24 10.32
N THR A 182 -3.44 -26.55 11.37
CA THR A 182 -2.65 -27.77 11.53
C THR A 182 -3.12 -28.55 12.77
N ILE A 183 -2.50 -29.70 13.04
CA ILE A 183 -2.77 -30.50 14.23
C ILE A 183 -2.41 -29.72 15.52
N THR A 184 -1.35 -28.92 15.48
CA THR A 184 -0.78 -28.24 16.66
C THR A 184 -1.19 -26.78 16.79
N PHE A 185 -1.66 -26.17 15.71
CA PHE A 185 -2.05 -24.77 15.70
C PHE A 185 -3.27 -24.54 14.82
N LYS A 186 -4.21 -23.72 15.31
CA LYS A 186 -5.35 -23.25 14.53
C LYS A 186 -5.60 -21.80 14.92
N GLY A 187 -5.50 -20.90 13.95
CA GLY A 187 -5.64 -19.47 14.22
C GLY A 187 -5.52 -18.60 12.98
N VAL A 188 -5.74 -17.30 13.16
CA VAL A 188 -5.61 -16.28 12.12
C VAL A 188 -4.19 -15.75 12.13
N LEU A 189 -3.49 -15.91 11.02
CA LEU A 189 -2.13 -15.42 10.79
C LEU A 189 -2.03 -14.57 9.51
N ASP A 190 -2.97 -14.77 8.58
CA ASP A 190 -3.02 -14.14 7.29
C ASP A 190 -4.02 -12.99 7.28
N TYR A 191 -3.67 -11.89 6.61
CA TYR A 191 -4.53 -10.71 6.55
C TYR A 191 -4.48 -10.03 5.19
N ILE A 192 -5.59 -9.35 4.86
CA ILE A 192 -5.66 -8.35 3.79
C ILE A 192 -5.96 -7.01 4.45
N TRP A 193 -4.94 -6.20 4.67
CA TRP A 193 -5.10 -4.83 5.15
C TRP A 193 -5.38 -3.89 3.99
N TYR A 194 -6.20 -2.87 4.21
CA TYR A 194 -6.54 -1.89 3.18
C TYR A 194 -6.73 -0.50 3.77
N THR A 195 -6.47 0.55 2.99
CA THR A 195 -6.75 1.94 3.39
C THR A 195 -8.24 2.25 3.32
N ASN A 196 -8.92 2.28 4.48
CA ASN A 196 -10.38 2.34 4.59
C ASN A 196 -11.00 3.72 4.28
N ASN A 197 -10.15 4.72 4.06
CA ASN A 197 -10.54 6.04 3.57
C ASN A 197 -10.59 6.10 2.04
N THR A 198 -9.95 5.17 1.32
CA THR A 198 -9.89 5.13 -0.16
C THR A 198 -10.51 3.87 -0.78
N LEU A 199 -10.67 2.79 -0.02
CA LEU A 199 -11.23 1.53 -0.45
C LEU A 199 -12.40 1.12 0.46
N ASP A 200 -13.43 0.51 -0.14
CA ASP A 200 -14.53 -0.15 0.57
C ASP A 200 -14.50 -1.66 0.29
N VAL A 201 -14.68 -2.47 1.33
CA VAL A 201 -14.91 -3.91 1.19
C VAL A 201 -16.35 -4.13 0.74
N HIS A 202 -16.54 -4.76 -0.41
CA HIS A 202 -17.87 -5.07 -0.95
C HIS A 202 -18.31 -6.50 -0.61
N SER A 203 -17.39 -7.47 -0.67
CA SER A 203 -17.68 -8.87 -0.39
C SER A 203 -16.42 -9.65 -0.03
N LEU A 204 -16.59 -10.70 0.77
CA LEU A 204 -15.53 -11.58 1.26
C LEU A 204 -15.84 -13.03 0.87
N LEU A 205 -14.80 -13.85 0.69
CA LEU A 205 -14.95 -15.31 0.73
C LEU A 205 -15.15 -15.74 2.19
N GLY A 206 -16.24 -16.48 2.44
CA GLY A 206 -16.59 -17.00 3.76
C GLY A 206 -15.67 -18.13 4.27
N PRO A 207 -15.89 -18.60 5.51
CA PRO A 207 -15.10 -19.67 6.10
C PRO A 207 -15.32 -21.01 5.40
N VAL A 208 -14.45 -21.98 5.72
CA VAL A 208 -14.67 -23.39 5.35
C VAL A 208 -15.90 -23.91 6.09
N ASP A 209 -16.71 -24.73 5.41
CA ASP A 209 -17.94 -25.31 5.95
C ASP A 209 -17.69 -26.11 7.25
N ASP A 210 -18.48 -25.81 8.30
CA ASP A 210 -18.33 -26.44 9.61
C ASP A 210 -18.59 -27.96 9.59
N ASN A 211 -19.44 -28.46 8.69
CA ASN A 211 -19.69 -29.91 8.60
C ASN A 211 -18.50 -30.65 8.00
N TYR A 212 -17.79 -30.02 7.07
CA TYR A 212 -16.51 -30.52 6.60
C TYR A 212 -15.48 -30.55 7.75
N LEU A 213 -15.36 -29.45 8.50
CA LEU A 213 -14.36 -29.30 9.56
C LEU A 213 -14.55 -30.29 10.72
N LYS A 214 -15.77 -30.75 11.00
CA LYS A 214 -16.03 -31.77 12.05
C LYS A 214 -15.25 -33.07 11.85
N ASN A 215 -14.87 -33.40 10.62
CA ASN A 215 -14.21 -34.66 10.27
C ASN A 215 -12.72 -34.47 9.90
N VAL A 216 -12.18 -33.28 10.15
CA VAL A 216 -10.82 -32.91 9.78
C VAL A 216 -10.06 -32.45 11.02
N VAL A 217 -8.83 -32.95 11.18
CA VAL A 217 -7.96 -32.60 12.32
C VAL A 217 -6.90 -31.54 11.97
N GLY A 218 -6.79 -31.19 10.69
CA GLY A 218 -5.87 -30.18 10.17
C GLY A 218 -5.71 -30.27 8.65
N PHE A 219 -4.97 -29.30 8.11
CA PHE A 219 -4.54 -29.18 6.73
C PHE A 219 -3.00 -29.27 6.65
N PRO A 220 -2.42 -29.54 5.46
CA PRO A 220 -3.08 -29.91 4.20
C PRO A 220 -3.76 -31.28 4.27
N ASN A 221 -4.68 -31.55 3.35
CA ASN A 221 -5.34 -32.85 3.15
C ASN A 221 -5.72 -33.05 1.67
N ALA A 222 -6.50 -34.09 1.37
CA ALA A 222 -6.90 -34.44 0.00
C ALA A 222 -7.70 -33.35 -0.73
N HIS A 223 -8.37 -32.43 -0.02
CA HIS A 223 -9.18 -31.36 -0.61
C HIS A 223 -8.53 -29.97 -0.44
N PHE A 224 -7.66 -29.79 0.55
CA PHE A 224 -6.96 -28.54 0.84
C PHE A 224 -5.44 -28.75 0.72
N PRO A 225 -4.79 -28.21 -0.34
CA PRO A 225 -3.39 -28.51 -0.64
C PRO A 225 -2.38 -27.70 0.20
N SER A 226 -2.84 -26.78 1.04
CA SER A 226 -2.04 -25.98 1.98
C SER A 226 -2.65 -26.07 3.36
N ASP A 227 -1.83 -25.89 4.39
CA ASP A 227 -2.23 -25.66 5.77
C ASP A 227 -2.88 -24.29 6.01
N HIS A 228 -2.72 -23.36 5.06
CA HIS A 228 -3.42 -22.08 5.03
C HIS A 228 -4.64 -22.12 4.08
N ILE A 229 -5.65 -21.31 4.40
CA ILE A 229 -6.80 -21.06 3.51
C ILE A 229 -6.67 -19.71 2.80
N PRO A 230 -7.13 -19.59 1.55
CA PRO A 230 -7.05 -18.33 0.83
C PRO A 230 -8.02 -17.29 1.40
N LEU A 231 -7.54 -16.06 1.55
CA LEU A 231 -8.38 -14.89 1.76
C LEU A 231 -8.73 -14.24 0.43
N ILE A 232 -10.00 -13.88 0.23
CA ILE A 232 -10.46 -13.20 -0.98
C ILE A 232 -11.40 -12.07 -0.59
N SER A 233 -11.06 -10.85 -1.02
CA SER A 233 -11.89 -9.67 -0.87
C SER A 233 -12.13 -9.00 -2.22
N TYR A 234 -13.35 -8.51 -2.43
CA TYR A 234 -13.66 -7.59 -3.53
C TYR A 234 -13.71 -6.17 -2.97
N PHE A 235 -12.83 -5.32 -3.49
CA PHE A 235 -12.80 -3.91 -3.11
C PHE A 235 -13.47 -3.02 -4.16
N LYS A 236 -14.11 -1.95 -3.69
CA LYS A 236 -14.52 -0.81 -4.49
C LYS A 236 -13.63 0.38 -4.15
N ILE A 237 -13.00 0.99 -5.16
CA ILE A 237 -12.27 2.26 -4.98
C ILE A 237 -13.29 3.39 -4.76
N ARG A 238 -13.07 4.18 -3.71
CA ARG A 238 -13.84 5.39 -3.45
C ARG A 238 -13.41 6.48 -4.42
N ARG A 239 -14.38 7.15 -5.04
CA ARG A 239 -14.09 8.30 -5.91
C ARG A 239 -13.54 9.44 -5.06
N SER A 240 -12.50 10.11 -5.55
CA SER A 240 -12.04 11.34 -4.92
C SER A 240 -13.14 12.40 -5.02
N SER A 241 -13.38 13.15 -3.94
CA SER A 241 -14.41 14.20 -3.87
C SER A 241 -14.20 15.35 -4.87
N LYS A 242 -13.06 15.42 -5.56
CA LYS A 242 -12.84 16.41 -6.62
C LYS A 242 -13.71 16.17 -7.86
N GLU A 243 -14.04 14.92 -8.19
CA GLU A 243 -14.94 14.63 -9.33
C GLU A 243 -16.39 14.99 -9.02
N THR A 244 -16.81 14.92 -7.76
CA THR A 244 -18.18 15.25 -7.37
C THR A 244 -18.46 16.75 -7.41
N ASP A 245 -17.44 17.59 -7.19
CA ASP A 245 -17.58 19.05 -7.26
C ASP A 245 -17.56 19.55 -8.72
N GLU A 246 -16.75 18.96 -9.60
CA GLU A 246 -16.77 19.29 -11.04
C GLU A 246 -18.00 18.74 -11.78
N ALA A 247 -18.52 17.57 -11.37
CA ALA A 247 -19.75 17.00 -11.92
C ALA A 247 -21.04 17.66 -11.38
N ALA A 248 -20.95 18.44 -10.30
CA ALA A 248 -22.06 19.20 -9.74
C ALA A 248 -22.27 20.58 -10.40
N VAL A 249 -21.40 20.99 -11.33
CA VAL A 249 -21.64 22.17 -12.18
C VAL A 249 -22.66 21.79 -13.26
N LYS A 250 -23.89 22.31 -13.09
CA LYS A 250 -25.06 22.04 -13.92
C LYS A 250 -24.80 22.29 -15.43
N PRO A 251 -25.49 21.59 -16.35
CA PRO A 251 -25.37 21.79 -17.81
C PRO A 251 -25.91 23.13 -18.36
N SER A 252 -26.18 24.13 -17.53
CA SER A 252 -26.89 25.35 -17.95
C SER A 252 -26.01 26.52 -18.38
N GLU A 253 -24.67 26.41 -18.34
CA GLU A 253 -23.78 27.54 -18.70
C GLU A 253 -22.88 27.28 -19.92
N ARG A 254 -23.03 26.14 -20.62
CA ARG A 254 -22.30 25.87 -21.87
C ARG A 254 -22.97 26.39 -23.15
N HIS A 255 -24.00 27.25 -23.07
CA HIS A 255 -24.70 27.75 -24.26
C HIS A 255 -24.66 29.27 -24.47
N ILE A 256 -23.76 30.00 -23.80
CA ILE A 256 -23.56 31.43 -24.07
C ILE A 256 -22.06 31.75 -24.18
N MET A 257 -21.36 31.10 -25.12
CA MET A 257 -20.09 31.59 -25.67
C MET A 257 -19.87 30.98 -27.07
N GLU A 258 -20.84 31.11 -27.99
CA GLU A 258 -20.54 30.82 -29.41
C GLU A 258 -21.48 31.47 -30.44
N LYS A 259 -22.36 32.40 -30.03
CA LYS A 259 -23.18 33.15 -30.99
C LYS A 259 -23.24 34.62 -30.62
N GLY A 260 -22.40 35.41 -31.28
CA GLY A 260 -22.47 36.86 -31.26
C GLY A 260 -21.17 37.47 -31.75
N TYR A 261 -21.01 37.56 -33.06
CA TYR A 261 -20.71 38.80 -33.79
C TYR A 261 -20.22 38.46 -35.20
N SER A 262 -21.18 38.30 -36.10
CA SER A 262 -21.01 38.48 -37.53
C SER A 262 -22.15 39.38 -38.01
N ASN A 263 -21.86 40.64 -38.28
CA ASN A 263 -22.31 41.35 -39.47
C ASN A 263 -21.78 42.79 -39.53
N GLU A 264 -21.28 43.11 -40.71
CA GLU A 264 -20.82 44.41 -41.20
C GLU A 264 -21.97 45.42 -41.34
N GLN A 265 -21.65 46.73 -41.22
CA GLN A 265 -22.17 47.78 -42.10
C GLN A 265 -21.39 49.11 -41.99
N SER A 266 -20.60 49.38 -43.04
CA SER A 266 -20.39 50.63 -43.80
C SER A 266 -20.55 52.05 -43.21
N ILE A 267 -19.43 52.82 -43.33
CA ILE A 267 -19.22 54.19 -43.89
C ILE A 267 -19.71 55.44 -43.11
N SER A 268 -18.76 56.33 -42.70
CA SER A 268 -18.60 57.71 -43.24
C SER A 268 -17.38 58.49 -42.66
N HIS A 269 -16.79 59.34 -43.51
CA HIS A 269 -15.59 60.20 -43.37
C HIS A 269 -15.53 61.15 -42.15
N SER A 270 -14.31 61.47 -41.66
CA SER A 270 -13.56 62.71 -41.99
C SER A 270 -12.35 62.98 -41.06
N THR A 271 -11.17 63.26 -41.65
CA THR A 271 -10.10 64.23 -41.27
C THR A 271 -9.57 64.24 -39.82
N SER A 272 -8.28 64.26 -39.48
CA SER A 272 -7.13 65.00 -40.03
C SER A 272 -5.85 64.70 -39.20
N ARG A 273 -4.66 64.75 -39.85
CA ARG A 273 -3.33 65.17 -39.34
C ARG A 273 -2.71 64.33 -38.20
N ASP A 274 -1.41 64.18 -38.03
CA ASP A 274 -0.17 64.48 -38.75
C ASP A 274 0.93 63.73 -37.96
N ASN A 275 2.06 63.50 -38.62
CA ASN A 275 3.40 63.22 -38.06
C ASN A 275 3.69 61.83 -37.45
N ASP A 276 4.91 61.33 -37.48
CA ASP A 276 6.04 61.36 -38.40
C ASP A 276 7.09 60.41 -37.76
N ILE A 277 8.10 60.01 -38.54
CA ILE A 277 9.45 59.64 -38.07
C ILE A 277 9.76 58.18 -37.65
N SER A 278 10.43 57.53 -38.62
CA SER A 278 11.73 56.83 -38.58
C SER A 278 11.91 55.45 -37.94
N ILE A 279 12.16 54.52 -38.86
CA ILE A 279 13.08 53.38 -38.85
C ILE A 279 14.45 53.75 -38.24
N ASN A 280 15.01 52.90 -37.39
CA ASN A 280 16.45 52.62 -37.47
C ASN A 280 16.79 51.18 -37.04
N GLU A 281 17.72 50.63 -37.81
CA GLU A 281 18.27 49.28 -37.77
C GLU A 281 19.17 49.03 -36.55
N GLY A 282 19.50 47.75 -36.28
CA GLY A 282 20.80 47.46 -35.67
C GLY A 282 20.94 46.21 -34.79
N ASN A 283 21.13 45.07 -35.44
CA ASN A 283 22.23 44.11 -35.21
C ASN A 283 22.45 43.37 -33.86
N ARG A 284 22.55 42.03 -34.05
CA ARG A 284 23.58 41.09 -33.55
C ARG A 284 23.60 40.75 -32.05
N LEU A 285 23.30 39.49 -31.70
CA LEU A 285 24.23 38.34 -31.59
C LEU A 285 25.37 38.57 -30.60
N ASN A 286 25.33 37.87 -29.46
CA ASN A 286 26.33 36.87 -29.08
C ASN A 286 26.04 36.19 -27.74
N LYS A 287 26.18 34.87 -27.77
CA LYS A 287 26.47 33.89 -26.70
C LYS A 287 25.37 33.53 -25.71
#